data_AF-A0A2I4GVI9-F1
#
_entry.id   AF-A0A2I4GVI9-F1
#
_cell.length_a   1.000
_cell.length_b   1.000
_cell.length_c   1.000
_cell.angle_alpha   90.00
_cell.angle_beta   90.00
_cell.angle_gamma   90.00
#
_symmetry.space_group_name_H-M   'P 1'
#
loop_
_entity.id
_entity.type
_entity.pdbx_description
1 polymer ?
#
loop_
_entity_poly.entity_id
_entity_poly.type
_entity_poly.pdbx_seq_one_letter_code
_entity_poly.pdbx_strand_id
1 'polypeptide(L)'
;MRERYHFSKVLLSSYSLTTVTYMLTAIVGYLMYGDNVDSQITLNLPSGEVSAKVAIYSTLLIPITKYALVITPVATALERELSPANYKNWRPLRMLIRIGLLTSTAIAAHIF
;
A
#
# COMPACT_ATOMS: atom_id res chain seq x y z
N MET A 1 -10.66 -9.57 -19.17
CA MET A 1 -10.91 -10.99 -18.84
C MET A 1 -12.03 -11.48 -19.72
N ARG A 2 -11.71 -12.32 -20.72
CA ARG A 2 -12.67 -12.71 -21.78
C ARG A 2 -13.47 -13.98 -21.43
N GLU A 3 -12.98 -14.78 -20.49
CA GLU A 3 -13.62 -16.02 -20.05
C GLU A 3 -13.66 -16.10 -18.52
N ARG A 4 -14.86 -16.22 -17.93
CA ARG A 4 -15.04 -16.22 -16.46
C ARG A 4 -14.60 -17.52 -15.80
N TYR A 5 -14.56 -18.64 -16.52
CA TYR A 5 -14.14 -19.94 -15.99
C TYR A 5 -12.66 -19.99 -15.61
N HIS A 6 -11.79 -19.37 -16.43
CA HIS A 6 -10.36 -19.29 -16.14
C HIS A 6 -10.02 -18.29 -15.02
N PHE A 7 -10.95 -17.40 -14.67
CA PHE A 7 -10.71 -16.39 -13.65
C PHE A 7 -10.44 -17.02 -12.28
N SER A 8 -11.28 -17.95 -11.82
CA SER A 8 -11.05 -18.62 -10.51
C SER A 8 -9.76 -19.42 -10.48
N LYS A 9 -9.38 -20.07 -11.58
CA LYS A 9 -8.14 -20.84 -11.65
C LYS A 9 -6.90 -19.95 -11.58
N VAL A 10 -6.91 -18.82 -12.30
CA VAL A 10 -5.83 -17.82 -12.25
C VAL A 10 -5.78 -17.13 -10.89
N LEU A 11 -6.94 -16.80 -10.32
CA LEU A 11 -7.05 -16.19 -8.99
C LEU A 11 -6.44 -17.10 -7.91
N LEU A 12 -6.87 -18.37 -7.85
CA LEU A 12 -6.31 -19.34 -6.91
C LEU A 12 -4.80 -19.51 -7.10
N SER A 13 -4.35 -19.63 -8.36
CA SER A 13 -2.92 -19.73 -8.66
C SER A 13 -2.13 -18.51 -8.18
N SER A 14 -2.65 -17.29 -8.37
CA SER A 14 -1.99 -16.06 -7.94
C SER A 14 -1.93 -15.96 -6.41
N TYR A 15 -3.03 -16.28 -5.71
CA TYR A 15 -3.04 -16.30 -4.24
C TYR A 15 -2.06 -17.32 -3.68
N SER A 16 -2.08 -18.55 -4.18
CA SER A 16 -1.13 -19.58 -3.75
C SER A 16 0.31 -19.15 -3.98
N LEU A 17 0.63 -18.60 -5.14
CA LEU A 17 1.98 -18.12 -5.44
C LEU A 17 2.39 -17.00 -4.46
N THR A 18 1.52 -16.02 -4.25
CA THR A 18 1.77 -14.91 -3.32
C THR A 18 1.97 -15.41 -1.89
N THR A 19 1.12 -16.32 -1.40
CA THR A 19 1.27 -16.92 -0.07
C THR A 19 2.60 -17.64 0.09
N VAL A 20 3.00 -18.45 -0.90
CA VAL A 20 4.29 -19.15 -0.87
C VAL A 20 5.44 -18.13 -0.83
N THR A 21 5.41 -17.09 -1.67
CA THR A 21 6.47 -16.07 -1.66
C THR A 21 6.57 -15.32 -0.34
N TYR A 22 5.45 -14.96 0.30
CA TYR A 22 5.48 -14.30 1.60
C TYR A 22 5.97 -15.22 2.71
N MET A 23 5.57 -16.50 2.70
CA MET A 23 6.05 -17.49 3.66
C MET A 23 7.56 -17.72 3.53
N LEU A 24 8.07 -17.85 2.31
CA LEU A 24 9.51 -17.98 2.06
C LEU A 24 10.29 -16.75 2.58
N THR A 25 9.81 -15.54 2.29
CA THR A 25 10.42 -14.30 2.80
C THR A 25 10.41 -14.24 4.33
N ALA A 26 9.33 -14.71 4.98
CA ALA A 26 9.25 -14.77 6.43
C ALA A 26 10.27 -15.76 7.03
N ILE A 27 10.39 -16.96 6.45
CA ILE A 27 11.37 -17.97 6.90
C ILE A 27 12.80 -17.45 6.74
N VAL A 28 13.13 -16.91 5.55
CA VAL A 28 14.47 -16.35 5.29
C VAL A 28 14.76 -15.17 6.20
N GLY A 29 13.80 -14.26 6.39
CA GLY A 29 13.94 -13.11 7.27
C GLY A 29 14.22 -13.51 8.73
N TYR A 30 13.49 -14.50 9.24
CA TYR A 30 13.74 -15.04 10.59
C TYR A 30 15.11 -15.72 10.68
N LEU A 31 15.53 -16.50 9.67
CA LEU A 31 16.84 -17.11 9.66
C LEU A 31 18.00 -16.09 9.60
N MET A 32 17.79 -14.94 8.94
CA MET A 32 18.81 -13.90 8.81
C MET A 32 18.92 -12.99 10.04
N TYR A 33 17.81 -12.63 10.68
CA TYR A 33 17.78 -11.64 11.77
C TYR A 33 17.45 -12.25 13.15
N GLY A 34 17.00 -13.50 13.18
CA GLY A 34 16.63 -14.21 14.41
C GLY A 34 15.54 -13.49 15.19
N ASP A 35 15.70 -13.46 16.52
CA ASP A 35 14.77 -12.78 17.43
C ASP A 35 14.86 -11.24 17.37
N ASN A 36 15.84 -10.68 16.65
CA ASN A 36 15.99 -9.23 16.47
C ASN A 36 15.27 -8.70 15.22
N VAL A 37 14.35 -9.47 14.63
CA VAL A 37 13.61 -9.01 13.45
C VAL A 37 12.62 -7.89 13.84
N ASP A 38 12.89 -6.67 13.38
CA ASP A 38 11.96 -5.56 13.47
C ASP A 38 10.62 -5.82 12.75
N SER A 39 9.61 -5.00 13.04
CA SER A 39 8.24 -5.06 12.47
C SER A 39 8.21 -5.05 10.94
N GLN A 40 9.26 -4.55 10.28
CA GLN A 40 9.48 -4.62 8.85
C GLN A 40 10.82 -5.29 8.55
N ILE A 41 10.81 -6.38 7.77
CA ILE A 41 12.02 -7.07 7.31
C ILE A 41 12.97 -6.11 6.56
N THR A 42 12.42 -5.11 5.85
CA THR A 42 13.20 -4.09 5.14
C THR A 42 13.99 -3.18 6.07
N LEU A 43 13.57 -3.01 7.34
CA LEU A 43 14.28 -2.18 8.32
C LEU A 43 15.54 -2.87 8.83
N ASN A 44 15.55 -4.20 8.86
CA ASN A 44 16.70 -5.00 9.29
C ASN A 44 17.79 -5.14 8.21
N LEU A 45 17.57 -4.66 6.98
CA LEU A 45 18.54 -4.78 5.89
C LEU A 45 19.87 -4.09 6.23
N PRO A 46 21.03 -4.74 5.98
CA PRO A 46 22.34 -4.15 6.27
C PRO A 46 22.61 -2.97 5.32
N SER A 47 22.46 -1.76 5.84
CA SER A 47 22.53 -0.49 5.09
C SER A 47 23.91 -0.15 4.49
N GLY A 48 24.96 -0.89 4.86
CA GLY A 48 26.31 -0.78 4.32
C GLY A 48 26.48 -1.36 2.91
N GLU A 49 25.60 -2.29 2.52
CA GLU A 49 25.69 -2.98 1.23
C GLU A 49 24.94 -2.22 0.12
N VAL A 50 25.54 -2.15 -1.07
CA VAL A 50 24.93 -1.49 -2.24
C VAL A 50 23.60 -2.16 -2.62
N SER A 51 23.51 -3.48 -2.45
CA SER A 51 22.29 -4.26 -2.66
C SER A 51 21.13 -3.82 -1.75
N ALA A 52 21.41 -3.57 -0.46
CA ALA A 52 20.40 -3.12 0.50
C ALA A 52 19.88 -1.72 0.16
N LYS A 53 20.76 -0.81 -0.28
CA LYS A 53 20.34 0.53 -0.72
C LYS A 53 19.40 0.45 -1.92
N VAL A 54 19.72 -0.37 -2.93
CA VAL A 54 18.84 -0.58 -4.10
C VAL A 54 17.49 -1.17 -3.67
N ALA A 55 17.48 -2.14 -2.76
CA ALA A 55 16.25 -2.72 -2.21
C ALA A 55 15.37 -1.66 -1.51
N ILE A 56 15.98 -0.81 -0.66
CA ILE A 56 15.29 0.28 0.04
C ILE A 56 14.70 1.28 -0.97
N TYR A 57 15.49 1.74 -1.95
CA TYR A 57 15.00 2.68 -2.97
C TYR A 57 13.87 2.08 -3.82
N SER A 58 13.96 0.80 -4.20
CA SER A 58 12.90 0.13 -4.96
C SER A 58 11.59 0.02 -4.15
N THR A 59 11.70 -0.22 -2.84
CA THR A 59 10.55 -0.33 -1.94
C THR A 59 9.85 1.02 -1.78
N LEU A 60 10.58 2.14 -1.76
CA LEU A 60 10.02 3.50 -1.68
C LEU A 60 9.22 3.91 -2.92
N LEU A 61 9.57 3.41 -4.11
CA LEU A 61 8.86 3.74 -5.35
C LEU A 61 7.42 3.22 -5.34
N ILE A 62 7.16 2.08 -4.69
CA ILE A 62 5.85 1.45 -4.67
C ILE A 62 4.81 2.29 -3.90
N PRO A 63 5.06 2.76 -2.66
CA PRO A 63 4.16 3.68 -1.95
C PRO A 63 3.94 4.99 -2.70
N ILE A 64 4.98 5.62 -3.25
CA ILE A 64 4.85 6.91 -3.95
C ILE A 64 3.87 6.80 -5.11
N THR A 65 4.01 5.75 -5.91
CA THR A 65 3.14 5.51 -7.08
C THR A 65 1.75 5.01 -6.67
N LYS A 66 1.68 4.05 -5.74
CA LYS A 66 0.39 3.48 -5.28
C LYS A 66 -0.46 4.47 -4.51
N TYR A 67 0.14 5.38 -3.76
CA TYR A 67 -0.61 6.33 -2.92
C TYR A 67 -1.59 7.16 -3.75
N ALA A 68 -1.13 7.77 -4.85
CA ALA A 68 -2.00 8.54 -5.74
C ALA A 68 -3.11 7.68 -6.35
N LEU A 69 -2.79 6.44 -6.75
CA LEU A 69 -3.72 5.49 -7.36
C LEU A 69 -4.81 5.00 -6.39
N VAL A 70 -4.52 4.89 -5.10
CA VAL A 70 -5.47 4.41 -4.09
C VAL A 70 -6.29 5.57 -3.50
N ILE A 71 -5.65 6.71 -3.20
CA ILE A 71 -6.31 7.84 -2.55
C ILE A 71 -7.27 8.56 -3.48
N THR A 72 -6.96 8.64 -4.78
CA THR A 72 -7.83 9.30 -5.76
C THR A 72 -9.23 8.69 -5.84
N PRO A 73 -9.41 7.36 -6.10
CA PRO A 73 -10.74 6.77 -6.16
C PRO A 73 -11.48 6.86 -4.81
N VAL A 74 -10.78 6.68 -3.68
CA VAL A 74 -11.37 6.81 -2.34
C VAL A 74 -11.89 8.23 -2.09
N ALA A 75 -11.07 9.25 -2.39
CA ALA A 75 -11.47 10.65 -2.29
C ALA A 75 -12.69 10.93 -3.19
N THR A 76 -12.69 10.43 -4.43
CA THR A 76 -13.83 10.62 -5.33
C THR A 76 -15.10 9.89 -4.88
N ALA A 77 -14.98 8.75 -4.19
CA ALA A 77 -16.12 8.03 -3.63
C ALA A 77 -16.73 8.81 -2.45
N LEU A 78 -15.90 9.30 -1.53
CA LEU A 78 -16.33 10.14 -0.41
C LEU A 78 -16.92 11.47 -0.87
N GLU A 79 -16.29 12.12 -1.87
CA GLU A 79 -16.84 13.32 -2.49
C GLU A 79 -18.24 13.06 -3.07
N ARG A 80 -18.50 11.89 -3.67
CA ARG A 80 -19.81 11.54 -4.20
C ARG A 80 -20.85 11.27 -3.12
N GLU A 81 -20.52 10.50 -2.09
CA GLU A 81 -21.47 10.20 -1.01
C GLU A 81 -21.82 11.43 -0.18
N LEU A 82 -20.86 12.32 0.05
CA LEU A 82 -21.05 13.52 0.86
C LEU A 82 -21.63 14.70 0.05
N SER A 83 -21.90 14.54 -1.25
CA SER A 83 -22.43 15.60 -2.14
C SER A 83 -23.89 15.96 -1.83
N PRO A 84 -24.19 17.15 -1.28
CA PRO A 84 -25.56 17.61 -1.14
C PRO A 84 -26.04 18.08 -2.52
N ALA A 85 -27.21 17.60 -2.92
CA ALA A 85 -27.85 17.96 -4.19
C ALA A 85 -28.08 19.47 -4.39
N ASN A 86 -27.98 20.30 -3.33
CA ASN A 86 -28.30 21.73 -3.34
C ASN A 86 -27.13 22.67 -2.96
N TYR A 87 -25.88 22.18 -2.86
CA TYR A 87 -24.77 23.01 -2.38
C TYR A 87 -24.09 23.81 -3.49
N LYS A 88 -24.33 25.13 -3.52
CA LYS A 88 -23.87 26.08 -4.54
C LYS A 88 -22.33 26.26 -4.61
N ASN A 89 -21.58 25.86 -3.58
CA ASN A 89 -20.11 26.00 -3.55
C ASN A 89 -19.39 24.74 -3.01
N TRP A 90 -19.40 23.64 -3.77
CA TRP A 90 -18.81 22.34 -3.38
C TRP A 90 -17.26 22.30 -3.33
N ARG A 91 -16.57 23.27 -3.92
CA ARG A 91 -15.08 23.31 -4.00
C ARG A 91 -14.35 23.28 -2.65
N PRO A 92 -14.71 24.07 -1.63
CA PRO A 92 -14.07 24.02 -0.31
C PRO A 92 -14.27 22.67 0.39
N LEU A 93 -15.47 22.09 0.34
CA LEU A 93 -15.75 20.80 0.98
C LEU A 93 -14.94 19.67 0.33
N ARG A 94 -14.80 19.70 -1.00
CA ARG A 94 -13.91 18.81 -1.74
C ARG A 94 -12.46 18.90 -1.28
N MET A 95 -11.94 20.13 -1.11
CA MET A 95 -10.59 20.34 -0.60
C MET A 95 -10.44 19.84 0.84
N LEU A 96 -11.45 20.03 1.68
CA LEU A 96 -11.46 19.58 3.06
C LEU A 96 -11.39 18.05 3.18
N ILE A 97 -12.15 17.31 2.35
CA ILE A 97 -12.09 15.84 2.27
C ILE A 97 -10.68 15.37 1.88
N ARG A 98 -10.07 16.00 0.88
CA ARG A 98 -8.73 15.63 0.41
C ARG A 98 -7.63 15.94 1.44
N ILE A 99 -7.72 17.10 2.09
CA ILE A 99 -6.79 17.48 3.17
C ILE A 99 -6.97 16.53 4.35
N GLY A 100 -8.21 16.18 4.71
CA GLY A 100 -8.51 15.21 5.77
C GLY A 100 -7.97 13.80 5.49
N LEU A 101 -8.07 13.33 4.23
CA LEU A 101 -7.44 12.07 3.84
C LEU A 101 -5.93 12.13 3.94
N LEU A 102 -5.32 13.22 3.45
CA LEU A 102 -3.88 13.41 3.49
C LEU A 102 -3.38 13.40 4.95
N THR A 103 -4.02 14.17 5.84
CA THR A 103 -3.64 14.25 7.25
C THR A 103 -3.83 12.91 7.96
N SER A 104 -4.92 12.19 7.70
CA SER A 104 -5.14 10.85 8.26
C SER A 104 -4.03 9.88 7.85
N THR A 105 -3.63 9.87 6.58
CA THR A 105 -2.54 9.00 6.11
C THR A 105 -1.18 9.41 6.67
N ALA A 106 -0.92 10.71 6.86
CA ALA A 106 0.31 11.21 7.46
C ALA A 106 0.40 10.86 8.95
N ILE A 107 -0.71 10.93 9.68
CA ILE A 107 -0.78 10.51 11.09
C ILE A 107 -0.52 9.01 11.21
N ALA A 108 -1.16 8.18 10.37
CA ALA A 108 -0.92 6.74 10.37
C ALA A 108 0.54 6.39 10.08
N ALA A 109 1.19 7.09 9.13
CA ALA A 109 2.60 6.92 8.81
C ALA A 109 3.56 7.43 9.89
N HIS A 110 3.12 8.31 10.79
CA HIS A 110 3.92 8.75 11.94
C HIS A 110 3.80 7.77 13.13
N ILE A 111 2.68 7.06 13.22
CA ILE A 111 2.42 6.10 14.32
C ILE A 111 3.10 4.75 14.06
N PHE A 112 3.26 4.36 12.79
CA PHE A 112 3.90 3.12 12.34
C PHE A 112 5.34 3.34 11.88
#